data_AF-A0A4Y2TV15-F1
#
_entry.id   AF-A0A4Y2TV15-F1
#
_cell.length_a   1.000
_cell.length_b   1.000
_cell.length_c   1.000
_cell.angle_alpha   90.00
_cell.angle_beta   90.00
_cell.angle_gamma   90.00
#
_symmetry.space_group_name_H-M   'P 1'
#
loop_
_entity.id
_entity.type
_entity.pdbx_description
1 polymer ?
#
loop_
_entity_poly.entity_id
_entity_poly.type
_entity_poly.pdbx_seq_one_letter_code
_entity_poly.pdbx_strand_id
1 'polypeptide(L)'
;MVYGSARPTVLRRLDTIHHSALRICSGAFRTSPVESLYVICHQLPLHLRRQKLSALYFFSSQSVPKHPISQLTFPAFLHRLYAARPSHILPFCERTKMLLHDSDLNNVSVKLSDFFTFPP
;
A
#
# COMPACT_ATOMS: atom_id res chain seq x y z
N MET A 1 1.95 6.78 0.94
CA MET A 1 2.64 6.30 -0.28
C MET A 1 4.15 6.13 -0.15
N VAL A 2 4.86 7.10 0.44
CA VAL A 2 6.34 7.15 0.53
C VAL A 2 6.94 5.87 1.12
N TYR A 3 6.34 5.31 2.16
CA TYR A 3 6.88 4.14 2.86
C TYR A 3 6.83 2.83 2.07
N GLY A 4 5.91 2.68 1.11
CA GLY A 4 5.81 1.46 0.31
C GLY A 4 6.99 1.25 -0.65
N SER A 5 7.77 2.31 -0.90
CA SER A 5 8.98 2.26 -1.73
C SER A 5 10.26 2.07 -0.91
N ALA A 6 10.17 1.93 0.42
CA ALA A 6 11.33 1.68 1.26
C ALA A 6 11.84 0.23 1.09
N ARG A 7 13.14 0.02 1.31
CA ARG A 7 13.73 -1.33 1.28
C ARG A 7 13.08 -2.24 2.34
N PRO A 8 12.90 -3.56 2.06
CA PRO A 8 12.34 -4.51 3.02
C PRO A 8 13.06 -4.54 4.36
N THR A 9 14.38 -4.33 4.37
CA THR A 9 15.19 -4.27 5.59
C THR A 9 14.75 -3.15 6.54
N VAL A 10 14.38 -1.99 6.01
CA VAL A 10 13.88 -0.86 6.78
C VAL A 10 12.45 -1.14 7.25
N LEU A 11 11.61 -1.73 6.39
CA LEU A 11 10.24 -2.09 6.75
C LEU A 11 10.19 -3.11 7.90
N ARG A 12 11.09 -4.10 7.91
CA ARG A 12 11.18 -5.10 9.00
C ARG A 12 11.49 -4.47 10.35
N ARG A 13 12.33 -3.43 10.39
CA ARG A 13 12.62 -2.69 11.64
C ARG A 13 11.37 -1.97 12.17
N LEU A 14 10.54 -1.45 11.27
CA LEU A 14 9.28 -0.85 11.66
C LEU A 14 8.31 -1.88 12.24
N ASP A 15 8.28 -3.09 11.69
CA ASP A 15 7.44 -4.18 12.18
C ASP A 15 7.83 -4.58 13.62
N THR A 16 9.13 -4.67 13.93
CA THR A 16 9.58 -4.99 15.30
C THR A 16 9.17 -3.94 16.33
N ILE A 17 9.26 -2.64 15.96
CA ILE A 17 8.85 -1.53 16.84
C ILE A 17 7.33 -1.57 17.04
N HIS A 18 6.58 -1.89 15.99
CA HIS A 18 5.13 -1.98 16.08
C HIS A 18 4.69 -3.14 16.97
N HIS A 19 5.30 -4.32 16.85
CA HIS A 19 4.99 -5.47 17.71
C HIS A 19 5.32 -5.20 19.17
N SER A 20 6.46 -4.56 19.47
CA SER A 20 6.81 -4.21 20.84
C SER A 20 5.83 -3.18 21.43
N ALA A 21 5.44 -2.17 20.64
CA ALA A 21 4.45 -1.19 21.06
C ALA A 21 3.10 -1.84 21.38
N LEU A 22 2.61 -2.74 20.52
CA LEU A 22 1.34 -3.45 20.78
C LEU A 22 1.38 -4.24 22.09
N ARG A 23 2.50 -4.89 22.42
CA ARG A 23 2.65 -5.62 23.68
C ARG A 23 2.62 -4.69 24.89
N ILE A 24 3.32 -3.56 24.81
CA ILE A 24 3.34 -2.57 25.90
C ILE A 24 1.94 -2.00 26.11
N CYS A 25 1.24 -1.60 25.04
CA CYS A 25 -0.09 -1.02 25.13
C CYS A 25 -1.15 -2.02 25.60
N SER A 26 -1.05 -3.30 25.22
CA SER A 26 -1.99 -4.36 25.62
C SER A 26 -1.63 -5.06 26.94
N GLY A 27 -0.46 -4.79 27.52
CA GLY A 27 0.04 -5.51 28.69
C GLY A 27 0.38 -6.98 28.42
N ALA A 28 0.53 -7.39 27.16
CA ALA A 28 0.80 -8.76 26.79
C ALA A 28 2.27 -9.16 27.07
N PHE A 29 2.51 -10.45 27.32
CA PHE A 29 3.86 -10.98 27.47
C PHE A 29 4.73 -10.70 26.24
N ARG A 30 6.05 -10.62 26.46
CA ARG A 30 7.03 -10.46 25.37
C ARG A 30 7.00 -11.61 24.35
N THR A 31 6.50 -12.78 24.77
CA THR A 31 6.42 -14.02 23.98
C THR A 31 5.04 -14.29 23.37
N SER A 32 4.02 -13.47 23.66
CA SER A 32 2.68 -13.67 23.06
C SER A 32 2.73 -13.70 21.53
N PRO A 33 1.93 -14.51 20.84
CA PRO A 33 1.90 -14.53 19.38
C PRO A 33 1.44 -13.18 18.79
N VAL A 34 2.08 -12.71 17.72
CA VAL A 34 1.76 -11.42 17.08
C VAL A 34 0.34 -11.40 16.49
N GLU A 35 -0.11 -12.50 15.88
CA GLU A 35 -1.46 -12.60 15.32
C GLU A 35 -2.54 -12.39 16.38
N SER A 36 -2.33 -12.92 17.58
CA SER A 36 -3.25 -12.70 18.72
C SER A 36 -3.27 -11.22 19.12
N LEU A 37 -2.13 -10.53 19.11
CA LEU A 37 -2.06 -9.09 19.40
C LEU A 37 -2.83 -8.26 18.38
N TYR A 38 -2.78 -8.62 17.10
CA TYR A 38 -3.53 -7.93 16.06
C TYR A 38 -5.04 -8.00 16.29
N VAL A 39 -5.54 -9.17 16.69
CA VAL A 39 -6.95 -9.37 17.03
C VAL A 39 -7.34 -8.57 18.28
N ILE A 40 -6.57 -8.70 19.37
CA ILE A 40 -6.87 -8.02 20.64
C ILE A 40 -6.86 -6.48 20.47
N CYS A 41 -5.83 -5.95 19.81
CA CYS A 41 -5.68 -4.51 19.61
C CYS A 41 -6.52 -3.97 18.44
N HIS A 42 -7.25 -4.84 17.71
CA HIS A 42 -8.00 -4.48 16.51
C HIS A 42 -7.13 -3.75 15.46
N GLN A 43 -5.87 -4.18 15.33
CA GLN A 43 -4.89 -3.58 14.41
C GLN A 43 -4.58 -4.52 13.26
N LEU A 44 -4.52 -3.95 12.06
CA LEU A 44 -4.10 -4.67 10.86
C LEU A 44 -2.56 -4.74 10.78
N PRO A 45 -1.97 -5.86 10.32
CA PRO A 45 -0.55 -5.92 9.99
C PRO A 45 -0.10 -4.76 9.10
N LEU A 46 1.09 -4.21 9.38
CA LEU A 46 1.57 -3.01 8.68
C LEU A 46 1.70 -3.20 7.17
N HIS A 47 2.03 -4.41 6.70
CA HIS A 47 2.12 -4.69 5.27
C HIS A 47 0.75 -4.57 4.59
N LEU A 48 -0.30 -5.19 5.13
CA LEU A 48 -1.67 -5.06 4.63
C LEU A 48 -2.16 -3.61 4.72
N ARG A 49 -1.81 -2.90 5.79
CA ARG A 49 -2.14 -1.47 5.93
C ARG A 49 -1.49 -0.63 4.82
N ARG A 50 -0.23 -0.89 4.47
CA ARG A 50 0.46 -0.23 3.35
C ARG A 50 -0.20 -0.55 2.01
N GLN A 51 -0.64 -1.80 1.80
CA GLN A 51 -1.35 -2.21 0.59
C GLN A 51 -2.70 -1.49 0.47
N LYS A 52 -3.52 -1.51 1.53
CA LYS A 52 -4.79 -0.78 1.60
C LYS A 52 -4.63 0.70 1.28
N LEU A 53 -3.64 1.37 1.89
CA LEU A 53 -3.37 2.79 1.64
C LEU A 53 -2.88 3.06 0.21
N SER A 54 -2.13 2.14 -0.37
CA SER A 54 -1.65 2.25 -1.76
C SER A 54 -2.80 2.13 -2.75
N ALA A 55 -3.67 1.13 -2.56
CA ALA A 55 -4.87 0.93 -3.36
C ALA A 55 -5.83 2.13 -3.24
N LEU A 56 -6.10 2.59 -2.01
CA LEU A 56 -6.96 3.75 -1.78
C LEU A 56 -6.46 4.98 -2.53
N TYR A 57 -5.17 5.30 -2.39
CA TYR A 57 -4.60 6.45 -3.08
C TYR A 57 -4.68 6.30 -4.60
N PHE A 58 -4.42 5.10 -5.12
CA PHE A 58 -4.50 4.84 -6.55
C PHE A 58 -5.92 5.06 -7.10
N PHE A 59 -6.94 4.56 -6.41
CA PHE A 59 -8.33 4.80 -6.79
C PHE A 59 -8.73 6.28 -6.66
N SER A 60 -8.33 6.95 -5.57
CA SER A 60 -8.54 8.40 -5.42
C SER A 60 -7.85 9.21 -6.53
N SER A 61 -6.66 8.78 -6.97
CA SER A 61 -5.96 9.45 -8.07
C SER A 61 -6.62 9.22 -9.44
N GLN A 62 -7.33 8.10 -9.61
CA GLN A 62 -8.10 7.81 -10.82
C GLN A 62 -9.45 8.54 -10.85
N SER A 63 -10.06 8.78 -9.69
CA SER A 63 -11.35 9.48 -9.62
C SER A 63 -11.26 10.96 -9.95
N VAL A 64 -10.05 11.54 -9.90
CA VAL A 64 -9.78 12.94 -10.24
C VAL A 64 -9.41 13.07 -11.72
N PRO A 65 -10.15 13.87 -12.52
CA PRO A 65 -9.82 14.09 -13.92
C PRO A 65 -8.44 14.77 -14.05
N LYS A 66 -7.65 14.34 -15.04
CA LYS A 66 -6.31 14.89 -15.37
C LYS A 66 -5.27 14.82 -14.22
N HIS A 67 -5.36 13.81 -13.35
CA HIS A 67 -4.33 13.60 -12.33
C HIS A 67 -2.96 13.21 -12.95
N PRO A 68 -1.82 13.76 -12.50
CA PRO A 68 -0.51 13.49 -13.11
C PRO A 68 -0.11 12.01 -13.04
N ILE A 69 -0.55 11.31 -11.99
CA ILE A 69 -0.24 9.89 -11.77
C ILE A 69 -1.01 8.97 -12.73
N SER A 70 -2.20 9.38 -13.20
CA SER A 70 -2.94 8.59 -14.20
C SER A 70 -2.37 8.74 -15.60
N GLN A 71 -1.65 9.85 -15.88
CA GLN A 71 -0.97 10.09 -17.15
C GLN A 71 0.41 9.41 -17.24
N LEU A 72 0.96 8.93 -16.12
CA LEU A 72 2.25 8.23 -16.10
C LEU A 72 2.13 6.87 -16.79
N THR A 73 2.55 6.84 -18.05
CA THR A 73 2.70 5.60 -18.83
C THR A 73 4.08 5.01 -18.56
N PHE A 74 4.15 3.74 -18.16
CA PHE A 74 5.40 3.06 -17.91
C PHE A 74 5.89 2.35 -19.20
N PRO A 75 7.05 2.71 -19.77
CA PRO A 75 7.52 2.14 -21.02
C PRO A 75 7.83 0.64 -20.91
N ALA A 76 7.53 -0.12 -21.97
CA ALA A 76 7.75 -1.57 -22.04
C ALA A 76 9.21 -2.00 -21.80
N PHE A 77 10.19 -1.18 -22.22
CA PHE A 77 11.60 -1.46 -21.96
C PHE A 77 11.94 -1.45 -20.45
N LEU A 78 11.34 -0.53 -19.68
CA LEU A 78 11.56 -0.49 -18.24
C LEU A 78 10.99 -1.73 -17.55
N HIS A 79 9.84 -2.25 -17.99
CA HIS A 79 9.33 -3.52 -17.48
C HIS A 79 10.36 -4.65 -17.58
N ARG A 80 11.04 -4.78 -18.73
CA ARG A 80 12.10 -5.79 -18.93
C ARG A 80 13.29 -5.56 -18.00
N LEU A 81 13.72 -4.31 -17.84
CA LEU A 81 14.84 -3.97 -16.94
C LEU A 81 14.54 -4.28 -15.48
N TYR A 82 13.33 -3.97 -14.99
CA TYR A 82 12.93 -4.27 -13.62
C TYR A 82 12.72 -5.79 -13.42
N ALA A 83 12.21 -6.51 -14.41
CA ALA A 83 12.13 -7.96 -14.37
C ALA A 83 13.52 -8.61 -14.26
N ALA A 84 14.53 -8.07 -14.94
CA ALA A 84 15.91 -8.53 -14.86
C ALA A 84 16.62 -8.15 -13.54
N ARG A 85 16.09 -7.19 -12.78
CA ARG A 85 16.68 -6.68 -11.52
C ARG A 85 15.65 -6.68 -10.38
N PRO A 86 15.34 -7.85 -9.79
CA PRO A 86 14.30 -7.97 -8.76
C PRO A 86 14.61 -7.21 -7.46
N SER A 87 15.87 -6.82 -7.25
CA SER A 87 16.29 -6.00 -6.10
C SER A 87 15.86 -4.53 -6.21
N HIS A 88 15.54 -4.05 -7.42
CA HIS A 88 15.11 -2.69 -7.65
C HIS A 88 13.61 -2.54 -7.42
N ILE A 89 13.25 -1.53 -6.65
CA ILE A 89 11.86 -1.29 -6.26
C ILE A 89 11.15 -0.62 -7.42
N LEU A 90 10.14 -1.32 -7.95
CA LEU A 90 9.29 -0.86 -9.04
C LEU A 90 8.53 0.44 -8.66
N PRO A 91 8.25 1.36 -9.60
CA PRO A 91 7.51 2.58 -9.29
C PRO A 91 6.10 2.28 -8.76
N PHE A 92 5.56 3.26 -8.04
CA PHE A 92 4.30 3.12 -7.31
C PHE A 92 3.12 2.63 -8.16
N CYS A 93 2.89 3.21 -9.35
CA CYS A 93 1.76 2.80 -10.20
C CYS A 93 1.83 1.33 -10.56
N GLU A 94 2.99 0.87 -11.01
CA GLU A 94 3.14 -0.53 -11.42
C GLU A 94 3.05 -1.49 -10.23
N ARG A 95 3.60 -1.14 -9.06
CA ARG A 95 3.40 -1.94 -7.84
C ARG A 95 1.93 -2.05 -7.45
N THR A 96 1.17 -0.97 -7.62
CA THR A 96 -0.25 -0.97 -7.24
C THR A 96 -1.10 -1.71 -8.27
N LYS A 97 -0.76 -1.64 -9.57
CA LYS A 97 -1.39 -2.48 -10.60
C LYS A 97 -1.17 -3.97 -10.34
N MET A 98 0.06 -4.37 -10.00
CA MET A 98 0.35 -5.76 -9.61
C MET A 98 -0.47 -6.18 -8.39
N LEU A 99 -0.52 -5.35 -7.36
CA LEU A 99 -1.34 -5.64 -6.17
C LEU A 99 -2.82 -5.83 -6.49
N LEU A 100 -3.37 -4.99 -7.37
CA LEU A 100 -4.78 -5.09 -7.78
C LEU A 100 -5.03 -6.31 -8.64
N HIS A 101 -4.07 -6.70 -9.47
CA HIS A 101 -4.10 -7.95 -10.23
C HIS A 101 -4.09 -9.15 -9.30
N ASP A 102 -3.21 -9.17 -8.29
CA ASP A 102 -3.15 -10.24 -7.29
C ASP A 102 -4.41 -10.34 -6.42
N SER A 103 -5.21 -9.26 -6.37
CA SER A 103 -6.45 -9.18 -5.57
C SER A 103 -7.73 -9.32 -6.41
N ASP A 104 -7.63 -9.62 -7.71
CA ASP A 104 -8.76 -9.66 -8.68
C ASP A 104 -9.57 -8.34 -8.79
N LEU A 105 -9.02 -7.21 -8.36
CA LEU A 105 -9.69 -5.90 -8.33
C LEU A 105 -9.48 -5.07 -9.60
N ASN A 106 -8.89 -5.64 -10.65
CA ASN A 106 -8.61 -4.92 -11.89
C ASN A 106 -9.88 -4.46 -12.63
N ASN A 107 -11.01 -5.15 -12.43
CA ASN A 107 -12.26 -4.86 -13.13
C ASN A 107 -13.13 -3.82 -12.40
N VAL A 108 -12.66 -3.25 -11.29
CA VAL A 108 -13.42 -2.26 -10.53
C VAL A 108 -13.43 -0.93 -11.28
N SER A 109 -14.59 -0.56 -11.82
CA SER A 109 -14.80 0.76 -12.45
C SER A 109 -14.79 1.85 -11.38
N VAL A 110 -13.75 2.68 -11.37
CA VAL A 110 -13.68 3.86 -10.50
C VAL A 110 -14.65 4.91 -11.03
N LYS A 111 -15.62 5.32 -10.20
CA LYS A 111 -16.48 6.46 -10.53
C LYS A 111 -15.66 7.74 -10.41
N LEU A 112 -15.73 8.60 -11.43
CA LEU A 112 -15.21 9.96 -11.33
C LEU A 112 -15.96 10.70 -10.23
N SER A 113 -15.21 11.44 -9.43
CA SER A 113 -15.75 12.21 -8.32
C SER A 113 -15.86 13.67 -8.75
N ASP A 114 -17.09 14.15 -8.91
CA ASP A 114 -17.38 15.55 -9.18
C ASP A 114 -17.22 16.36 -7.87
N PHE A 115 -15.99 16.68 -7.50
CA PHE A 115 -15.66 17.37 -6.25
C PHE A 115 -15.91 18.89 -6.26
N PHE A 116 -16.68 19.42 -7.21
CA PHE A 116 -16.91 20.87 -7.35
C PHE A 116 -18.38 21.30 -7.41
N THR A 117 -19.27 20.57 -6.73
CA THR A 117 -20.60 21.13 -6.44
C THR A 117 -20.55 21.81 -5.09
N PHE A 118 -20.20 23.10 -5.07
CA PHE A 118 -20.51 23.93 -3.92
C PHE A 118 -22.04 24.00 -3.78
N PRO A 119 -22.63 23.69 -2.61
CA PRO A 119 -24.05 23.92 -2.41
C PRO A 119 -24.34 25.45 -2.47
N PRO A 120 -25.54 25.85 -2.95
CA PRO A 120 -25.93 27.25 -3.07
C PRO A 120 -26.04 27.96 -1.71
#